data_AF-A0A1Q7V727-F1
#
_entry.id   AF-A0A1Q7V727-F1
#
_cell.length_a   1.000
_cell.length_b   1.000
_cell.length_c   1.000
_cell.angle_alpha   90.00
_cell.angle_beta   90.00
_cell.angle_gamma   90.00
#
_symmetry.space_group_name_H-M   'P 1'
#
loop_
_entity.id
_entity.type
_entity.pdbx_description
1 polymer ?
#
loop_
_entity_poly.entity_id
_entity_poly.type
_entity_poly.pdbx_seq_one_letter_code
_entity_poly.pdbx_strand_id
1 'polypeptide(L)'
;MIDEAFHLTPLDVRRYDFGRALRGYNPARVDQFRDQVAEELERLTKINQDLDGRARSFHEQLRAFRERDKALNDALIAAQQLRDDVRSQAEREAQLIIREAQGEAERIIEAAKADVRRMEEELDNLDRSRRTYLAQMRTLIARQLSEVEASDSQVIASTLRGAGSNSSGPIRE
;
A
#
# COMPACT_ATOMS: atom_id res chain seq x y z
N MET A 1 -14.79 33.29 -54.06
CA MET A 1 -15.01 34.48 -54.91
C MET A 1 -14.98 35.68 -53.99
N ILE A 2 -13.84 36.36 -53.90
CA ILE A 2 -13.77 37.69 -53.32
C ILE A 2 -13.85 38.59 -54.54
N ASP A 3 -14.88 39.44 -54.59
CA ASP A 3 -15.05 40.46 -55.62
C ASP A 3 -13.71 41.15 -55.88
N GLU A 4 -13.45 41.49 -57.13
CA GLU A 4 -12.35 42.35 -57.55
C GLU A 4 -12.64 43.76 -57.01
N ALA A 5 -12.51 43.91 -55.69
CA ALA A 5 -12.80 45.13 -54.98
C ALA A 5 -11.80 46.16 -55.47
N PHE A 6 -12.29 47.35 -55.83
CA PHE A 6 -11.44 48.48 -56.18
C PHE A 6 -10.41 48.73 -55.06
N HIS A 7 -9.14 48.40 -55.30
CA HIS A 7 -8.05 48.59 -54.36
C HIS A 7 -7.32 49.89 -54.69
N LEU A 8 -7.34 50.82 -53.73
CA LEU A 8 -6.74 52.13 -53.90
C LEU A 8 -5.71 52.34 -52.79
N THR A 9 -4.43 52.38 -53.16
CA THR A 9 -3.38 52.72 -52.18
C THR A 9 -3.32 54.23 -51.98
N PRO A 10 -2.78 54.71 -50.83
CA PRO A 10 -2.49 56.14 -50.65
C PRO A 10 -1.68 56.74 -51.80
N LEU A 11 -0.77 55.95 -52.38
CA LEU A 11 0.06 56.33 -53.51
C LEU A 11 -0.76 56.47 -54.80
N ASP A 12 -1.69 55.54 -55.04
CA ASP A 12 -2.58 55.58 -56.21
C ASP A 12 -3.48 56.81 -56.15
N VAL A 13 -4.00 57.14 -54.95
CA VAL A 13 -4.75 58.39 -54.75
C VAL A 13 -3.90 59.58 -55.11
N ARG A 14 -2.69 59.74 -54.55
CA ARG A 14 -1.83 60.90 -54.84
C ARG A 14 -1.44 61.04 -56.31
N ARG A 15 -1.34 59.94 -57.04
CA ARG A 15 -0.90 59.92 -58.44
C ARG A 15 -2.05 60.01 -59.45
N TYR A 16 -3.29 59.88 -58.99
CA TYR A 16 -4.45 59.90 -59.88
C TYR A 16 -4.67 61.31 -60.46
N ASP A 17 -4.82 61.38 -61.78
CA ASP A 17 -5.09 62.61 -62.54
C ASP A 17 -6.54 62.61 -63.04
N PHE A 18 -7.34 63.53 -62.51
CA PHE A 18 -8.69 63.77 -62.97
C PHE A 18 -8.61 64.75 -64.14
N GLY A 19 -8.54 64.23 -65.37
CA GLY A 19 -8.41 65.05 -66.59
C GLY A 19 -9.37 66.24 -66.67
N ARG A 20 -9.02 67.27 -67.46
CA ARG A 20 -9.78 68.54 -67.51
C ARG A 20 -11.03 68.45 -68.40
N ALA A 21 -12.14 69.02 -67.93
CA ALA A 21 -13.39 69.14 -68.70
C ALA A 21 -13.95 70.58 -68.63
N LEU A 22 -14.61 71.03 -69.70
CA LEU A 22 -15.26 72.36 -69.74
C LEU A 22 -16.43 72.37 -68.74
N ARG A 23 -16.34 73.19 -67.68
CA ARG A 23 -17.21 73.19 -66.47
C ARG A 23 -16.91 72.10 -65.40
N GLY A 24 -15.67 71.60 -65.31
CA GLY A 24 -15.24 70.69 -64.24
C GLY A 24 -15.01 71.35 -62.86
N TYR A 25 -14.71 70.53 -61.85
CA TYR A 25 -14.33 70.99 -60.51
C TYR A 25 -13.02 71.80 -60.52
N ASN A 26 -12.81 72.64 -59.49
CA ASN A 26 -11.57 73.41 -59.33
C ASN A 26 -10.38 72.46 -59.07
N PRO A 27 -9.37 72.40 -59.95
CA PRO A 27 -8.24 71.47 -59.83
C PRO A 27 -7.52 71.58 -58.47
N ALA A 28 -7.28 72.79 -57.97
CA ALA A 28 -6.56 72.98 -56.70
C ALA A 28 -7.31 72.41 -55.49
N ARG A 29 -8.64 72.45 -55.50
CA ARG A 29 -9.46 71.84 -54.43
C ARG A 29 -9.51 70.32 -54.55
N VAL A 30 -9.52 69.79 -55.78
CA VAL A 30 -9.47 68.35 -56.04
C VAL A 30 -8.12 67.79 -55.59
N ASP A 31 -7.02 68.47 -55.91
CA ASP A 31 -5.67 68.08 -55.46
C ASP A 31 -5.56 68.08 -53.93
N GLN A 32 -6.06 69.14 -53.26
CA GLN A 32 -6.08 69.20 -51.80
C GLN A 32 -6.89 68.05 -51.18
N PHE A 33 -8.07 67.75 -51.73
CA PHE A 33 -8.90 66.63 -51.27
C PHE A 33 -8.20 65.28 -51.50
N ARG A 34 -7.56 65.10 -52.65
CA ARG A 34 -6.77 63.90 -52.98
C ARG A 34 -5.66 63.67 -51.97
N ASP A 35 -4.94 64.72 -51.59
CA ASP A 35 -3.87 64.62 -50.60
C ASP A 35 -4.41 64.26 -49.20
N GLN A 36 -5.53 64.86 -48.78
CA GLN A 36 -6.21 64.52 -47.52
C GLN A 36 -6.73 63.08 -47.49
N VAL A 37 -7.33 62.61 -48.60
CA VAL A 37 -7.80 61.22 -48.73
C VAL A 37 -6.62 60.26 -48.68
N ALA A 38 -5.50 60.58 -49.34
CA ALA A 38 -4.31 59.75 -49.30
C ALA A 38 -3.72 59.66 -47.89
N GLU A 39 -3.64 60.76 -47.15
CA GLU A 39 -3.19 60.77 -45.75
C GLU A 39 -4.08 59.91 -44.86
N GLU A 40 -5.40 60.02 -45.01
CA GLU A 40 -6.36 59.24 -44.21
C GLU A 40 -6.30 57.75 -44.56
N LEU A 41 -6.13 57.39 -45.84
CA LEU A 41 -5.91 56.01 -46.26
C LEU A 41 -4.62 55.45 -45.68
N GLU A 42 -3.53 56.24 -45.62
CA GLU A 42 -2.28 55.81 -45.01
C GLU A 42 -2.45 55.58 -43.50
N ARG A 43 -3.17 56.48 -42.81
CA ARG A 43 -3.51 56.35 -41.39
C ARG A 43 -4.31 55.07 -41.12
N LEU A 44 -5.36 54.82 -41.90
CA LEU A 44 -6.21 53.63 -41.78
C LEU A 44 -5.44 52.35 -42.10
N THR A 45 -4.53 52.38 -43.08
CA THR A 45 -3.67 51.23 -43.43
C THR A 45 -2.76 50.86 -42.26
N LYS A 46 -2.12 51.86 -41.62
CA LYS A 46 -1.28 51.63 -40.43
C LYS A 46 -2.08 51.06 -39.26
N ILE A 47 -3.28 51.57 -39.01
CA ILE A 47 -4.15 51.06 -37.94
C ILE A 47 -4.58 49.63 -38.22
N ASN A 48 -4.97 49.30 -39.45
CA ASN A 48 -5.31 47.93 -39.82
C ASN A 48 -4.13 46.98 -39.60
N GLN A 49 -2.91 47.37 -39.99
CA GLN A 49 -1.72 46.56 -39.77
C GLN A 49 -1.43 46.33 -38.27
N ASP A 50 -1.59 47.36 -37.43
CA ASP A 50 -1.44 47.22 -35.97
C ASP A 50 -2.52 46.31 -35.37
N LEU A 51 -3.78 46.50 -35.78
CA LEU A 51 -4.90 45.66 -35.33
C LEU A 51 -4.72 44.20 -35.75
N ASP A 52 -4.30 43.94 -36.98
CA ASP A 52 -3.99 42.59 -37.47
C ASP A 52 -2.84 41.96 -36.67
N GLY A 53 -1.80 42.73 -36.37
CA GLY A 53 -0.69 42.28 -35.53
C GLY A 53 -1.16 41.87 -34.13
N ARG A 54 -1.98 42.70 -33.49
CA ARG A 54 -2.58 42.40 -32.18
C ARG A 54 -3.51 41.19 -32.23
N ALA A 55 -4.35 41.09 -33.27
CA ALA A 55 -5.26 39.97 -33.45
C ALA A 55 -4.50 38.64 -33.57
N ARG A 56 -3.41 38.62 -34.34
CA ARG A 56 -2.52 37.45 -34.44
C ARG A 56 -1.90 37.09 -33.09
N SER A 57 -1.36 38.07 -32.37
CA SER A 57 -0.78 37.84 -31.04
C SER A 57 -1.81 37.27 -30.04
N PHE A 58 -3.02 37.83 -30.00
CA PHE A 58 -4.09 37.29 -29.15
C PHE A 58 -4.53 35.88 -29.56
N HIS A 59 -4.56 35.59 -30.86
CA HIS A 59 -4.87 34.26 -31.35
C HIS A 59 -3.83 33.22 -30.92
N GLU A 60 -2.54 33.56 -31.00
CA GLU A 60 -1.44 32.70 -30.53
C GLU A 60 -1.51 32.48 -29.02
N GLN A 61 -1.75 33.54 -28.24
CA GLN A 61 -1.93 33.42 -26.78
C GLN A 61 -3.12 32.53 -26.43
N LEU A 62 -4.26 32.72 -27.10
CA LEU A 62 -5.46 31.89 -26.87
C LEU A 62 -5.20 30.42 -27.20
N ARG A 63 -4.44 30.15 -28.27
CA ARG A 63 -4.03 28.79 -28.60
C ARG A 63 -3.16 28.19 -27.50
N ALA A 64 -2.17 28.92 -27.02
CA ALA A 64 -1.30 28.48 -25.93
C ALA A 64 -2.10 28.22 -24.63
N PHE A 65 -3.08 29.07 -24.30
CA PHE A 65 -3.98 28.85 -23.17
C PHE A 65 -4.79 27.57 -23.33
N ARG A 66 -5.39 27.34 -24.50
CA ARG A 66 -6.17 26.11 -24.77
C ARG A 66 -5.31 24.85 -24.69
N GLU A 67 -4.07 24.90 -25.18
CA GLU A 67 -3.13 23.78 -25.08
C GLU A 67 -2.75 23.49 -23.62
N ARG A 68 -2.52 24.54 -22.81
CA ARG A 68 -2.27 24.40 -21.36
C ARG A 68 -3.49 23.86 -20.62
N ASP A 69 -4.68 24.37 -20.89
CA ASP A 69 -5.92 23.90 -20.27
C ASP A 69 -6.16 22.42 -20.60
N LYS A 70 -5.88 22.00 -21.84
CA LYS A 70 -5.96 20.59 -22.22
C LYS A 70 -4.95 19.75 -21.42
N ALA A 71 -3.69 20.17 -21.37
CA ALA A 71 -2.66 19.46 -20.61
C ALA A 71 -3.00 19.37 -19.11
N LEU A 72 -3.60 20.42 -18.52
CA LEU A 72 -4.06 20.41 -17.14
C LEU A 72 -5.22 19.42 -16.93
N ASN A 73 -6.19 19.37 -17.85
CA ASN A 73 -7.28 18.39 -17.77
C ASN A 73 -6.76 16.95 -17.90
N ASP A 74 -5.84 16.71 -18.84
CA ASP A 74 -5.22 15.40 -19.01
C ASP A 74 -4.43 14.98 -17.76
N ALA A 75 -3.68 15.91 -17.16
CA ALA A 75 -2.95 15.68 -15.91
C ALA A 75 -3.90 15.41 -14.73
N LEU A 76 -5.04 16.10 -14.65
CA LEU A 76 -6.04 15.89 -13.61
C LEU A 76 -6.67 14.49 -13.73
N ILE A 77 -7.01 14.07 -14.94
CA ILE A 77 -7.55 12.72 -15.21
C ILE A 77 -6.51 11.67 -14.83
N ALA A 78 -5.25 11.84 -15.25
CA ALA A 78 -4.16 10.93 -14.89
C ALA A 78 -3.95 10.85 -13.37
N ALA A 79 -4.01 11.97 -12.66
CA ALA A 79 -3.91 12.00 -11.20
C ALA A 79 -5.09 11.27 -10.51
N GLN A 80 -6.31 11.39 -11.05
CA GLN A 80 -7.47 10.66 -10.54
C GLN A 80 -7.33 9.15 -10.75
N GLN A 81 -6.91 8.73 -11.95
CA GLN A 81 -6.64 7.31 -12.26
C GLN A 81 -5.57 6.74 -11.34
N LEU A 82 -4.44 7.46 -11.18
CA LEU A 82 -3.37 7.04 -10.28
C LEU A 82 -3.85 6.90 -8.83
N ARG A 83 -4.66 7.84 -8.34
CA ARG A 83 -5.25 7.77 -7.00
C ARG A 83 -6.11 6.51 -6.84
N ASP A 84 -6.94 6.21 -7.81
CA ASP A 84 -7.86 5.07 -7.77
C ASP A 84 -7.08 3.74 -7.86
N ASP A 85 -6.03 3.69 -8.68
CA ASP A 85 -5.10 2.55 -8.78
C ASP A 85 -4.37 2.30 -7.45
N VAL A 86 -3.80 3.35 -6.84
CA VAL A 86 -3.12 3.28 -5.54
C VAL A 86 -4.08 2.78 -4.47
N ARG A 87 -5.31 3.30 -4.44
CA ARG A 87 -6.35 2.85 -3.49
C ARG A 87 -6.66 1.37 -3.69
N SER A 88 -6.87 0.95 -4.94
CA SER A 88 -7.19 -0.45 -5.27
C SER A 88 -6.04 -1.39 -4.92
N GLN A 89 -4.79 -0.96 -5.13
CA GLN A 89 -3.61 -1.73 -4.74
C GLN A 89 -3.49 -1.86 -3.22
N ALA A 90 -3.65 -0.76 -2.48
CA ALA A 90 -3.61 -0.76 -1.02
C ALA A 90 -4.71 -1.65 -0.42
N GLU A 91 -5.92 -1.63 -0.99
CA GLU A 91 -7.03 -2.52 -0.56
C GLU A 91 -6.69 -4.00 -0.79
N ARG A 92 -6.10 -4.35 -1.95
CA ARG A 92 -5.64 -5.73 -2.22
C ARG A 92 -4.54 -6.17 -1.28
N GLU A 93 -3.56 -5.31 -1.03
CA GLU A 93 -2.42 -5.59 -0.15
C GLU A 93 -2.88 -5.76 1.30
N ALA A 94 -3.77 -4.89 1.79
CA ALA A 94 -4.38 -5.03 3.10
C ALA A 94 -5.13 -6.36 3.26
N GLN A 95 -5.91 -6.78 2.26
CA GLN A 95 -6.59 -8.08 2.28
C GLN A 95 -5.61 -9.25 2.26
N LEU A 96 -4.48 -9.13 1.56
CA LEU A 96 -3.44 -10.15 1.58
C LEU A 96 -2.81 -10.27 2.97
N ILE A 97 -2.40 -9.15 3.56
CA ILE A 97 -1.83 -9.09 4.91
C ILE A 97 -2.78 -9.73 5.93
N ILE A 98 -4.08 -9.40 5.88
CA ILE A 98 -5.08 -9.97 6.79
C ILE A 98 -5.16 -11.50 6.61
N ARG A 99 -5.22 -11.99 5.37
CA ARG A 99 -5.27 -13.44 5.10
C ARG A 99 -4.02 -14.16 5.57
N GLU A 100 -2.84 -13.58 5.34
CA GLU A 100 -1.58 -14.16 5.81
C GLU A 100 -1.50 -14.18 7.34
N ALA A 101 -1.90 -13.09 8.00
CA ALA A 101 -1.94 -13.01 9.45
C ALA A 101 -2.92 -14.02 10.06
N GLN A 102 -4.10 -14.20 9.45
CA GLN A 102 -5.08 -15.22 9.87
C GLN A 102 -4.51 -16.63 9.71
N GLY A 103 -3.91 -16.93 8.56
CA GLY A 103 -3.31 -18.24 8.31
C GLY A 103 -2.16 -18.55 9.27
N GLU A 104 -1.32 -17.57 9.59
CA GLU A 104 -0.25 -17.74 10.57
C GLU A 104 -0.79 -17.92 12.00
N ALA A 105 -1.81 -17.15 12.39
CA ALA A 105 -2.47 -17.31 13.68
C ALA A 105 -3.07 -18.71 13.84
N GLU A 106 -3.72 -19.25 12.79
CA GLU A 106 -4.25 -20.61 12.78
C GLU A 106 -3.14 -21.66 12.94
N ARG A 107 -2.00 -21.50 12.24
CA ARG A 107 -0.85 -22.41 12.40
C ARG A 107 -0.30 -22.39 13.82
N ILE A 108 -0.15 -21.21 14.41
CA ILE A 108 0.34 -21.05 15.79
C ILE A 108 -0.61 -21.75 16.77
N ILE A 109 -1.92 -21.57 16.61
CA ILE A 109 -2.93 -22.20 17.46
C ILE A 109 -2.87 -23.73 17.33
N GLU A 110 -2.78 -24.26 16.11
CA GLU A 110 -2.71 -25.71 15.90
C GLU A 110 -1.41 -26.32 16.44
N ALA A 111 -0.28 -25.63 16.29
CA ALA A 111 0.99 -26.03 16.90
C ALA A 111 0.88 -26.06 18.44
N ALA A 112 0.32 -25.01 19.05
CA ALA A 112 0.11 -24.94 20.49
C ALA A 112 -0.80 -26.07 21.00
N LYS A 113 -1.91 -26.37 20.29
CA LYS A 113 -2.79 -27.49 20.63
C LYS A 113 -2.07 -28.84 20.54
N ALA A 114 -1.21 -29.02 19.53
CA ALA A 114 -0.42 -30.24 19.38
C ALA A 114 0.58 -30.40 20.53
N ASP A 115 1.24 -29.31 20.93
CA ASP A 115 2.13 -29.31 22.09
C ASP A 115 1.41 -29.60 23.40
N VAL A 116 0.22 -29.03 23.61
CA VAL A 116 -0.61 -29.34 24.80
C VAL A 116 -0.93 -30.83 24.86
N ARG A 117 -1.42 -31.42 23.75
CA ARG A 117 -1.72 -32.86 23.69
C ARG A 117 -0.48 -33.72 24.00
N ARG A 118 0.67 -33.36 23.44
CA ARG A 118 1.94 -34.05 23.72
C ARG A 118 2.31 -33.96 25.20
N MET A 119 2.19 -32.77 25.81
CA MET A 119 2.47 -32.60 27.24
C MET A 119 1.51 -33.39 28.13
N GLU A 120 0.22 -33.48 27.77
CA GLU A 120 -0.76 -34.31 28.47
C GLU A 120 -0.38 -35.80 28.42
N GLU A 121 0.04 -36.31 27.25
CA GLU A 121 0.53 -37.68 27.09
C GLU A 121 1.81 -37.95 27.90
N GLU A 122 2.75 -37.00 27.92
CA GLU A 122 3.97 -37.07 28.73
C GLU A 122 3.64 -37.11 30.23
N LEU A 123 2.68 -36.28 30.69
CA LEU A 123 2.18 -36.26 32.06
C LEU A 123 1.56 -37.60 32.46
N ASP A 124 0.68 -38.15 31.63
CA ASP A 124 0.05 -39.45 31.87
C ASP A 124 1.08 -40.58 31.98
N ASN A 125 2.08 -40.57 31.11
CA ASN A 125 3.16 -41.56 31.14
C ASN A 125 4.04 -41.42 32.38
N LEU A 126 4.32 -40.19 32.81
CA LEU A 126 5.05 -39.92 34.05
C LEU A 126 4.27 -40.39 35.27
N ASP A 127 2.96 -40.14 35.32
CA ASP A 127 2.10 -40.59 36.41
C ASP A 127 1.98 -42.12 36.48
N ARG A 128 1.89 -42.80 35.33
CA ARG A 128 1.97 -44.27 35.26
C ARG A 128 3.32 -44.78 35.78
N SER A 129 4.41 -44.17 35.35
CA SER A 129 5.77 -44.52 35.79
C SER A 129 5.93 -44.34 37.31
N ARG A 130 5.42 -43.23 37.85
CA ARG A 130 5.38 -42.95 39.29
C ARG A 130 4.59 -44.01 40.05
N ARG A 131 3.40 -44.38 39.58
CA ARG A 131 2.56 -45.41 40.21
C ARG A 131 3.26 -46.77 40.24
N THR A 132 3.87 -47.17 39.12
CA THR A 132 4.64 -48.42 39.02
C THR A 132 5.83 -48.42 39.98
N TYR A 133 6.61 -47.34 40.02
CA TYR A 133 7.75 -47.21 40.93
C TYR A 133 7.32 -47.32 42.40
N LEU A 134 6.27 -46.60 42.80
CA LEU A 134 5.76 -46.68 44.18
C LEU A 134 5.23 -48.07 44.53
N ALA A 135 4.60 -48.78 43.59
CA ALA A 135 4.16 -50.16 43.79
C ALA A 135 5.36 -51.10 43.98
N GLN A 136 6.37 -51.01 43.13
CA GLN A 136 7.61 -51.80 43.23
C GLN A 136 8.33 -51.55 44.55
N MET A 137 8.42 -50.29 44.98
CA MET A 137 9.06 -49.90 46.24
C MET A 137 8.28 -50.43 47.46
N ARG A 138 6.94 -50.39 47.44
CA ARG A 138 6.12 -51.05 48.47
C ARG A 138 6.38 -52.54 48.54
N THR A 139 6.45 -53.23 47.40
CA THR A 139 6.75 -54.66 47.36
C THR A 139 8.15 -54.97 47.91
N LEU A 140 9.16 -54.15 47.57
CA LEU A 140 10.52 -54.27 48.12
C LEU A 140 10.53 -54.15 49.64
N ILE A 141 9.92 -53.08 50.16
CA ILE A 141 9.86 -52.82 51.60
C ILE A 141 9.10 -53.94 52.33
N ALA A 142 7.97 -54.39 51.80
CA ALA A 142 7.20 -55.48 52.40
C ALA A 142 8.00 -56.79 52.44
N ARG A 143 8.75 -57.10 51.37
CA ARG A 143 9.67 -58.24 51.34
C ARG A 143 10.77 -58.10 52.40
N GLN A 144 11.43 -56.95 52.48
CA GLN A 144 12.51 -56.71 53.45
C GLN A 144 12.01 -56.77 54.89
N LEU A 145 10.80 -56.25 55.16
CA LEU A 145 10.18 -56.38 56.48
C LEU A 145 9.92 -57.85 56.83
N SER A 146 9.38 -58.64 55.90
CA SER A 146 9.15 -60.07 56.10
C SER A 146 10.44 -60.85 56.36
N GLU A 147 11.55 -60.49 55.70
CA GLU A 147 12.87 -61.07 55.97
C GLU A 147 13.36 -60.76 57.40
N VAL A 148 13.18 -59.53 57.87
CA VAL A 148 13.53 -59.12 59.23
C VAL A 148 12.69 -59.88 60.27
N GLU A 149 11.37 -59.94 60.09
CA GLU A 149 10.46 -60.67 60.99
C GLU A 149 10.79 -62.18 61.05
N ALA A 150 11.15 -62.78 59.91
CA ALA A 150 11.59 -64.17 59.86
C ALA A 150 12.91 -64.38 60.61
N SER A 151 13.86 -63.43 60.51
CA SER A 151 15.13 -63.47 61.23
C SER A 151 14.94 -63.33 62.75
N ASP A 152 14.09 -62.41 63.21
CA ASP A 152 13.74 -62.26 64.62
C ASP A 152 13.08 -63.53 65.19
N SER A 153 12.17 -64.13 64.41
CA SER A 153 11.51 -65.40 64.78
C SER A 153 12.49 -66.56 64.91
N GLN A 154 13.52 -66.62 64.04
CA GLN A 154 14.59 -67.61 64.14
C GLN A 154 15.47 -67.39 65.38
N VAL A 155 15.77 -66.15 65.73
CA VAL A 155 16.50 -65.80 66.95
C VAL A 155 15.72 -66.23 68.19
N ILE A 156 14.41 -65.93 68.26
CA ILE A 156 13.52 -66.36 69.35
C ILE A 156 13.43 -67.89 69.44
N ALA A 157 13.30 -68.57 68.30
CA ALA A 157 13.24 -70.04 68.26
C ALA A 157 14.58 -70.71 68.66
N SER A 158 15.72 -70.06 68.38
CA SER A 158 17.05 -70.55 68.79
C SER A 158 17.31 -70.34 70.29
N THR A 159 16.86 -69.22 70.86
CA THR A 159 16.96 -68.92 72.30
C THR A 159 16.05 -69.82 73.13
N LEU A 160 14.83 -70.11 72.67
CA LEU A 160 13.93 -71.08 73.34
C LEU A 160 14.47 -72.52 73.28
N ARG A 161 15.15 -72.90 72.19
CA ARG A 161 15.80 -74.23 72.06
C ARG A 161 17.01 -74.38 72.99
N GLY A 162 17.80 -73.31 73.16
CA GLY A 162 18.93 -73.29 74.10
C GLY A 162 18.50 -73.33 75.58
N ALA A 163 17.32 -72.81 75.91
CA ALA A 163 16.77 -72.89 77.27
C ALA A 163 16.25 -74.30 77.64
N GLY A 164 15.82 -75.10 76.66
CA GLY A 164 15.29 -76.45 76.87
C GLY A 164 16.33 -77.56 77.02
N SER A 165 17.61 -77.32 76.71
CA SER A 165 18.66 -78.36 76.76
C SER A 165 19.50 -78.36 78.04
N ASN A 166 19.18 -77.54 79.05
CA ASN A 166 20.06 -77.33 80.22
C ASN A 166 19.48 -77.73 81.60
N SER A 167 18.51 -78.67 81.68
CA SER A 167 17.93 -79.07 82.99
C SER A 167 17.62 -80.57 83.20
N SER A 168 18.29 -81.50 82.51
CA SER A 168 18.17 -82.94 82.82
C SER A 168 19.47 -83.57 83.38
N GLY A 169 19.65 -83.42 84.71
CA GLY A 169 20.21 -84.38 85.68
C GLY A 169 21.70 -84.82 85.63
N PRO A 170 22.25 -85.49 86.67
CA PRO A 170 21.57 -86.05 87.85
C PRO A 170 22.19 -85.72 89.23
N ILE A 171 21.37 -86.03 90.25
CA ILE A 171 21.66 -86.16 91.68
C ILE A 171 22.77 -87.20 91.91
N ARG A 172 23.72 -86.93 92.81
CA ARG A 172 24.37 -87.98 93.60
C ARG A 172 25.03 -87.49 94.89
N GLU A 173 24.59 -88.16 95.96
CA GLU A 173 25.19 -88.47 97.28
C GLU A 173 25.77 -87.35 98.15
#